data_AF-Q2GS67-F1
#
_entry.id   AF-Q2GS67-F1
#
_cell.length_a   1.000
_cell.length_b   1.000
_cell.length_c   1.000
_cell.angle_alpha   90.00
_cell.angle_beta   90.00
_cell.angle_gamma   90.00
#
_symmetry.space_group_name_H-M   'P 1'
#
loop_
_entity.id
_entity.type
_entity.pdbx_description
1 polymer ?
#
loop_
_entity_poly.entity_id
_entity_poly.type
_entity_poly.pdbx_seq_one_letter_code
_entity_poly.pdbx_strand_id
1 'polypeptide(L)' 'MAKKAKSRIINVRLLSMAMTGYFYTFTRARTALPMSMIKYDPISTNPPPEIHIPPLNTPPPNPQKNTVKDSSGMKER' A
#
# COMPACT_ATOMS: atom_id res chain seq x y z
N MET A 1 18.99 9.47 44.94
CA MET A 1 18.30 8.67 43.91
C MET A 1 19.32 8.01 43.00
N ALA A 2 19.34 6.68 42.90
CA ALA A 2 20.13 6.00 41.87
C ALA A 2 19.42 6.16 40.52
N LYS A 3 20.12 6.66 39.49
CA LYS A 3 19.55 6.76 38.14
C LYS A 3 19.28 5.35 37.62
N LYS A 4 18.03 5.08 37.21
CA LYS A 4 17.64 3.81 36.61
C LYS A 4 18.51 3.55 35.38
N ALA A 5 19.24 2.44 35.39
CA ALA A 5 20.11 2.06 34.29
C ALA A 5 19.29 1.80 33.02
N LYS A 6 19.78 2.30 31.87
CA LYS A 6 19.12 2.11 30.57
C LYS A 6 19.53 0.75 29.99
N SER A 7 18.56 -0.02 29.50
CA SER A 7 18.82 -1.35 28.91
C SER A 7 19.80 -1.26 27.74
N ARG A 8 20.71 -2.24 27.63
CA ARG A 8 21.65 -2.39 26.51
C ARG A 8 20.97 -2.91 25.24
N ILE A 9 19.93 -3.73 25.40
CA ILE A 9 19.19 -4.37 24.30
C ILE A 9 17.87 -3.64 24.07
N ILE A 10 17.52 -3.46 22.79
CA ILE A 10 16.26 -2.85 22.34
C ILE A 10 15.50 -3.79 21.42
N ASN A 11 14.18 -3.77 21.55
CA ASN A 11 13.26 -4.38 20.59
C ASN A 11 13.07 -3.43 19.41
N VAL A 12 13.15 -3.96 18.20
CA VAL A 12 13.05 -3.19 16.95
C VAL A 12 12.06 -3.87 16.02
N ARG A 13 11.37 -3.07 15.21
CA ARG A 13 10.47 -3.54 14.15
C ARG A 13 11.20 -3.38 12.83
N LEU A 14 11.41 -4.49 12.13
CA LEU A 14 11.97 -4.50 10.78
C LEU A 14 10.80 -4.51 9.78
N LEU A 15 10.59 -3.38 9.11
CA LEU A 15 9.46 -3.18 8.20
C LEU A 15 9.75 -3.80 6.82
N SER A 16 8.72 -4.38 6.19
CA SER A 16 8.79 -4.89 4.83
C SER A 16 9.00 -3.78 3.79
N MET A 17 9.78 -4.07 2.75
CA MET A 17 9.99 -3.16 1.62
C MET A 17 8.82 -3.16 0.62
N ALA A 18 7.93 -4.16 0.68
CA ALA A 18 6.77 -4.27 -0.20
C ALA A 18 5.60 -3.33 0.18
N MET A 19 5.82 -2.40 1.12
CA MET A 19 4.82 -1.42 1.59
C MET A 19 3.50 -2.02 2.10
N THR A 20 3.53 -3.28 2.55
CA THR A 20 2.34 -4.01 3.08
C THR A 20 2.03 -3.67 4.54
N GLY A 21 2.95 -3.01 5.24
CA GLY A 21 2.88 -2.78 6.69
C GLY A 21 3.26 -3.99 7.56
N TYR A 22 3.59 -5.14 6.97
CA TYR A 22 4.09 -6.31 7.71
C TYR A 22 5.49 -6.05 8.27
N PHE A 23 5.77 -6.57 9.47
CA PHE A 23 7.04 -6.38 10.16
C PHE A 23 7.43 -7.60 11.01
N TYR A 24 8.74 -7.77 11.20
CA TYR A 24 9.29 -8.70 12.18
C TYR A 24 9.80 -7.96 13.41
N THR A 25 9.65 -8.57 14.58
CA THR A 25 10.24 -8.07 15.83
C THR A 25 11.56 -8.77 16.12
N PHE A 26 12.61 -7.98 16.32
CA PHE A 26 13.94 -8.49 16.69
C PHE A 26 14.51 -7.72 17.87
N THR A 27 15.50 -8.31 18.53
CA THR A 27 16.31 -7.67 19.56
C THR A 27 17.67 -7.30 18.99
N ARG A 28 18.16 -6.08 19.26
CA ARG A 28 19.55 -5.70 18.95
C ARG A 28 20.17 -4.85 20.05
N ALA A 29 21.50 -4.80 20.10
CA ALA A 29 22.22 -3.87 20.97
C ALA A 29 22.05 -2.42 20.47
N ARG A 30 21.96 -1.45 21.40
CA ARG A 30 21.76 -0.03 21.06
C ARG A 30 22.91 0.59 20.26
N THR A 31 24.12 0.07 20.45
CA THR A 31 25.34 0.56 19.78
C THR A 31 25.55 -0.08 18.41
N ALA A 32 24.78 -1.10 18.05
CA ALA A 32 24.88 -1.75 16.75
C ALA A 32 24.17 -0.95 15.66
N LEU A 33 24.63 -1.13 14.41
CA LEU A 33 24.01 -0.54 13.22
C LEU A 33 22.55 -1.01 13.04
N PRO A 34 21.73 -0.25 12.29
CA PRO A 34 20.40 -0.69 11.88
C PRO A 34 20.44 -2.03 11.13
N MET A 35 19.38 -2.82 11.29
CA MET A 35 19.29 -4.14 10.65
C MET A 35 18.61 -4.01 9.28
N SER A 36 19.10 -4.76 8.31
CA SER A 36 18.44 -5.00 7.02
C SER A 36 18.51 -6.51 6.72
N MET A 37 17.41 -7.08 6.25
CA MET A 37 17.32 -8.52 5.94
C MET A 37 16.35 -8.75 4.79
N ILE A 38 16.58 -9.83 4.04
CA ILE A 38 15.63 -10.37 3.07
C ILE A 38 14.79 -11.42 3.80
N LYS A 39 13.49 -11.15 3.96
CA LYS A 39 12.53 -12.01 4.67
C LYS A 39 11.23 -12.10 3.90
N TYR A 40 10.46 -13.15 4.19
CA TYR A 40 9.15 -13.36 3.62
C TYR A 40 8.12 -12.37 4.17
N ASP A 41 7.29 -11.83 3.27
CA ASP A 41 6.13 -10.99 3.59
C ASP A 41 4.86 -11.75 3.18
N PRO A 42 4.03 -12.21 4.14
CA PRO A 42 2.83 -12.99 3.85
C PRO A 42 1.75 -12.20 3.12
N ILE A 43 1.81 -10.86 3.13
CA ILE A 43 0.78 -10.02 2.51
C ILE A 43 1.07 -9.84 1.01
N SER A 44 2.34 -9.76 0.62
CA SER A 44 2.74 -9.55 -0.78
C SER A 44 2.53 -10.77 -1.67
N THR A 45 2.23 -11.94 -1.08
CA THR A 45 2.00 -13.18 -1.82
C THR A 45 0.57 -13.34 -2.31
N ASN A 46 -0.32 -12.37 -2.05
CA ASN A 46 -1.60 -12.31 -2.75
C ASN A 46 -1.33 -11.99 -4.23
N PRO A 47 -1.75 -12.87 -5.16
CA PRO A 47 -1.49 -12.69 -6.58
C PRO A 47 -2.05 -11.35 -7.06
N PRO A 48 -1.45 -10.77 -8.12
CA PRO A 48 -1.87 -9.48 -8.67
C PRO A 48 -3.40 -9.43 -8.85
N PRO A 49 -4.04 -8.25 -8.68
CA PRO A 49 -5.45 -8.12 -9.03
C PRO A 49 -5.59 -8.64 -10.46
N GLU A 50 -6.46 -9.63 -10.61
CA GLU A 50 -6.79 -10.26 -11.88
C GLU A 50 -6.82 -9.15 -12.93
N ILE A 51 -5.84 -9.16 -13.84
CA ILE A 51 -5.91 -8.29 -14.99
C ILE A 51 -7.18 -8.79 -15.67
N HIS A 52 -8.29 -8.06 -15.52
CA HIS A 52 -9.50 -8.32 -16.26
C HIS A 52 -9.12 -8.04 -17.71
N ILE A 53 -8.52 -9.02 -18.38
CA ILE A 53 -8.34 -9.03 -19.81
C ILE A 53 -9.77 -9.11 -20.31
N PRO A 54 -10.36 -8.02 -20.84
CA PRO A 54 -11.66 -8.14 -21.46
C PRO A 54 -11.51 -9.21 -22.55
N PRO A 55 -12.48 -10.13 -22.70
CA PRO A 55 -12.41 -11.11 -23.78
C PRO A 55 -12.20 -10.35 -25.09
N LEU A 56 -11.33 -10.86 -25.97
CA LEU A 56 -10.89 -10.26 -27.24
C LEU A 56 -12.04 -9.83 -28.19
N ASN A 57 -13.30 -10.10 -27.83
CA ASN A 57 -14.50 -9.88 -28.62
C ASN A 57 -15.44 -8.79 -28.07
N THR A 58 -15.05 -7.95 -27.10
CA THR A 58 -15.88 -6.78 -26.77
C THR A 58 -15.78 -5.74 -27.90
N PRO A 59 -16.90 -5.37 -28.56
CA PRO A 59 -16.86 -4.37 -29.62
C PRO A 59 -16.38 -3.02 -29.06
N PRO A 60 -15.68 -2.20 -29.86
CA PRO A 60 -15.16 -0.91 -29.41
C PRO A 60 -16.32 -0.02 -28.91
N PRO A 61 -16.10 0.78 -27.85
CA PRO A 61 -17.13 1.69 -27.36
C PRO A 61 -17.50 2.68 -28.47
N ASN A 62 -18.81 2.73 -28.78
CA ASN A 62 -19.37 3.54 -29.85
C ASN A 62 -19.14 5.04 -29.56
N PRO A 63 -18.48 5.82 -30.44
CA PRO A 63 -18.09 7.21 -30.16
C PRO A 63 -19.25 8.24 -30.11
N GLN A 64 -20.52 7.81 -30.10
CA GLN A 64 -21.69 8.72 -30.24
C GLN A 64 -22.57 8.86 -29.00
N LYS A 65 -22.02 8.90 -27.78
CA LYS A 65 -22.83 9.17 -26.58
C LYS A 65 -22.36 10.34 -25.72
N ASN A 66 -21.81 11.39 -26.35
CA ASN A 66 -21.63 12.70 -25.72
C ASN A 66 -22.32 13.80 -26.53
N THR A 67 -23.61 13.62 -26.81
CA THR A 67 -24.47 14.75 -27.16
C THR A 67 -25.82 14.53 -26.50
N VAL A 68 -26.38 15.62 -25.98
CA VAL A 68 -27.79 15.84 -25.61
C VAL A 68 -28.05 16.04 -24.10
N LYS A 69 -28.17 17.35 -23.76
CA LYS A 69 -29.05 18.01 -22.76
C LYS A 69 -28.47 18.44 -21.41
N ASP A 70 -27.72 19.54 -21.44
CA ASP A 70 -27.79 20.57 -20.39
C ASP A 70 -28.37 21.87 -20.98
N SER A 71 -29.66 21.84 -21.34
CA SER A 71 -30.39 23.05 -21.74
C SER A 71 -31.87 22.97 -21.34
N SER A 72 -32.12 23.07 -20.03
CA SER A 72 -33.44 23.48 -19.53
C SER A 72 -33.32 24.03 -18.11
N GLY A 73 -33.17 25.35 -18.01
CA GLY A 73 -33.17 26.09 -16.76
C GLY A 73 -33.41 27.58 -16.96
N MET A 74 -34.32 27.96 -17.87
CA MET A 74 -34.85 29.33 -17.88
C MET A 74 -35.70 29.54 -16.62
N LYS A 75 -35.44 30.63 -15.89
CA LYS A 75 -36.51 31.38 -15.21
C LYS A 75 -36.13 32.86 -15.11
N GLU A 76 -37.01 33.65 -15.71
CA GLU A 76 -37.08 35.11 -15.71
C GLU A 76 -37.24 35.67 -14.29
N ARG A 77 -36.50 36.74 -13.98
CA ARG A 77 -36.91 37.95 -13.26
C ARG A 77 -35.76 38.94 -13.19
#